data_AF-V9Z7H8-F1
#
_entry.id   AF-V9Z7H8-F1
#
_cell.length_a   1.000
_cell.length_b   1.000
_cell.length_c   1.000
_cell.angle_alpha   90.00
_cell.angle_beta   90.00
_cell.angle_gamma   90.00
#
_symmetry.space_group_name_H-M   'P 1'
#
loop_
_entity.id
_entity.type
_entity.pdbx_description
1 polymer ?
#
loop_
_entity_poly.entity_id
_entity_poly.type
_entity_poly.pdbx_seq_one_letter_code
_entity_poly.pdbx_strand_id
1 'polypeptide(L)'
;MPVVPPLFSDAESDHPAIAEWCSTILAGDTARLLLLGPHWSGKSHTAYAGLRRLLAAGYREENITVHQAHDLGRSYEPGMIENTTAVTVIDDLTLSVDLVREATAPLKPDAADVQAMMALEAGALADAVARLSLLPQRSWLLIASNIDCLAEAVGQETADRLVAVAEQAELAPAPARPYAGSSRTTSTPAPPQPAGLRCALSSGRRKGGLWPSGRTAPRRTARSRCPASRVGCGRSPATNAPGATRTAQPGWSRRRVPGSARSPTSSAPSPVAPVTRRGTARTSTSCATSTT
;
A
#
# COMPACT_ATOMS: atom_id res chain seq x y z
N MET A 1 9.85 13.06 4.72
CA MET A 1 10.52 11.87 4.17
C MET A 1 10.29 11.86 2.66
N PRO A 2 11.20 11.32 1.85
CA PRO A 2 10.94 11.17 0.41
C PRO A 2 9.69 10.30 0.21
N VAL A 3 8.84 10.66 -0.77
CA VAL A 3 7.63 9.89 -1.10
C VAL A 3 7.96 8.44 -1.52
N VAL A 4 9.10 8.25 -2.18
CA VAL A 4 9.63 6.92 -2.51
C VAL A 4 10.86 6.65 -1.63
N PRO A 5 10.78 5.72 -0.67
CA PRO A 5 11.92 5.33 0.15
C PRO A 5 13.07 4.77 -0.72
N PRO A 6 14.35 4.91 -0.30
CA PRO A 6 15.48 4.39 -1.06
C PRO A 6 15.41 2.88 -1.36
N LEU A 7 14.77 2.10 -0.50
CA LEU A 7 14.55 0.66 -0.72
C LEU A 7 13.76 0.36 -2.00
N PHE A 8 12.92 1.30 -2.43
CA PHE A 8 12.05 1.18 -3.60
C PHE A 8 12.51 2.09 -4.75
N SER A 9 13.76 2.60 -4.72
CA SER A 9 14.27 3.52 -5.75
C SER A 9 14.23 2.93 -7.17
N ASP A 10 14.27 1.61 -7.26
CA ASP A 10 14.33 0.85 -8.51
C ASP A 10 13.04 0.04 -8.74
N ALA A 11 11.98 0.33 -7.98
CA ALA A 11 10.74 -0.44 -8.06
C ALA A 11 10.03 -0.24 -9.42
N GLU A 12 9.83 -1.33 -10.15
CA GLU A 12 9.14 -1.35 -11.44
C GLU A 12 7.97 -2.32 -11.39
N SER A 13 6.90 -2.00 -12.12
CA SER A 13 5.72 -2.83 -12.22
C SER A 13 5.01 -2.62 -13.55
N ASP A 14 4.68 -3.74 -14.19
CA ASP A 14 3.86 -3.80 -15.40
C ASP A 14 2.40 -4.14 -15.07
N HIS A 15 1.99 -4.07 -13.79
CA HIS A 15 0.64 -4.42 -13.39
C HIS A 15 -0.38 -3.46 -14.03
N PRO A 16 -1.39 -3.97 -14.78
CA PRO A 16 -2.29 -3.12 -15.56
C PRO A 16 -3.08 -2.14 -14.71
N ALA A 17 -3.61 -2.59 -13.55
CA ALA A 17 -4.35 -1.70 -12.63
C ALA A 17 -3.50 -0.54 -12.09
N ILE A 18 -2.18 -0.71 -11.93
CA ILE A 18 -1.29 0.38 -11.51
C ILE A 18 -1.10 1.36 -12.67
N ALA A 19 -0.97 0.86 -13.90
CA ALA A 19 -0.87 1.69 -15.09
C ALA A 19 -2.15 2.52 -15.30
N GLU A 20 -3.32 1.90 -15.14
CA GLU A 20 -4.62 2.55 -15.22
C GLU A 20 -4.79 3.60 -14.11
N TRP A 21 -4.55 3.22 -12.86
CA TRP A 21 -4.60 4.13 -11.72
C TRP A 21 -3.70 5.37 -11.92
N CYS A 22 -2.46 5.19 -12.38
CA CYS A 22 -1.57 6.30 -12.70
C CYS A 22 -2.11 7.17 -13.83
N SER A 23 -2.64 6.55 -14.90
CA SER A 23 -3.14 7.26 -16.08
C SER A 23 -4.35 8.12 -15.75
N THR A 24 -5.27 7.61 -14.94
CA THR A 24 -6.45 8.34 -14.45
C THR A 24 -6.07 9.57 -13.64
N ILE A 25 -5.08 9.44 -12.73
CA ILE A 25 -4.56 10.58 -11.95
C ILE A 25 -3.90 11.62 -12.85
N LEU A 26 -3.10 11.19 -13.83
CA LEU A 26 -2.42 12.08 -14.76
C LEU A 26 -3.39 12.79 -15.72
N ALA A 27 -4.55 12.18 -15.99
CA ALA A 27 -5.64 12.81 -16.71
C ALA A 27 -6.40 13.87 -15.87
N GLY A 28 -6.10 13.98 -14.58
CA GLY A 28 -6.74 14.91 -13.65
C GLY A 28 -8.01 14.36 -13.01
N ASP A 29 -8.27 13.06 -13.12
CA ASP A 29 -9.43 12.40 -12.52
C ASP A 29 -9.05 11.66 -11.22
N THR A 30 -10.06 11.16 -10.52
CA THR A 30 -9.94 10.45 -9.25
C THR A 30 -9.78 8.95 -9.48
N ALA A 31 -8.72 8.36 -8.93
CA ALA A 31 -8.43 6.93 -9.03
C ALA A 31 -8.36 6.29 -7.65
N ARG A 32 -9.09 5.21 -7.44
CA ARG A 32 -9.19 4.48 -6.17
C ARG A 32 -8.85 3.03 -6.40
N LEU A 33 -7.76 2.58 -5.81
CA LEU A 33 -7.24 1.22 -6.01
C LEU A 33 -7.09 0.50 -4.68
N LEU A 34 -7.66 -0.69 -4.59
CA LEU A 34 -7.38 -1.65 -3.54
C LEU A 34 -6.43 -2.73 -4.10
N LEU A 35 -5.18 -2.68 -3.66
CA LEU A 35 -4.15 -3.63 -4.04
C LEU A 35 -4.09 -4.78 -3.02
N LEU A 36 -4.54 -5.94 -3.45
CA LEU A 36 -4.67 -7.17 -2.68
C LEU A 36 -3.55 -8.17 -3.03
N GLY A 37 -3.35 -9.14 -2.15
CA GLY A 37 -2.45 -10.27 -2.38
C GLY A 37 -1.81 -10.75 -1.07
N PRO A 38 -1.34 -11.99 -0.99
CA PRO A 38 -0.84 -12.56 0.25
C PRO A 38 0.40 -11.85 0.81
N HIS A 39 0.83 -12.24 2.00
CA HIS A 39 2.12 -11.82 2.53
C HIS A 39 3.24 -12.08 1.52
N TRP A 40 4.12 -11.08 1.39
CA TRP A 40 5.27 -11.10 0.48
C TRP A 40 4.95 -11.26 -1.02
N SER A 41 3.74 -10.92 -1.47
CA SER A 41 3.42 -10.85 -2.91
C SER A 41 4.02 -9.64 -3.65
N GLY A 42 4.73 -8.76 -2.94
CA GLY A 42 5.34 -7.55 -3.53
C GLY A 42 4.37 -6.38 -3.67
N LYS A 43 3.28 -6.33 -2.91
CA LYS A 43 2.28 -5.24 -2.97
C LYS A 43 2.90 -3.86 -2.80
N SER A 44 3.70 -3.65 -1.74
CA SER A 44 4.37 -2.36 -1.50
C SER A 44 5.30 -2.01 -2.66
N HIS A 45 6.09 -2.97 -3.17
CA HIS A 45 6.95 -2.76 -4.35
C HIS A 45 6.13 -2.30 -5.57
N THR A 46 5.01 -2.97 -5.85
CA THR A 46 4.09 -2.62 -6.94
C THR A 46 3.48 -1.22 -6.76
N ALA A 47 3.11 -0.84 -5.54
CA ALA A 47 2.58 0.48 -5.24
C ALA A 47 3.64 1.59 -5.39
N TYR A 48 4.84 1.40 -4.84
CA TYR A 48 5.93 2.36 -5.00
C TYR A 48 6.40 2.46 -6.46
N ALA A 49 6.30 1.40 -7.26
CA ALA A 49 6.51 1.49 -8.70
C ALA A 49 5.49 2.42 -9.39
N GLY A 50 4.22 2.38 -8.95
CA GLY A 50 3.19 3.34 -9.38
C GLY A 50 3.52 4.78 -9.00
N LEU A 51 3.95 5.01 -7.75
CA LEU A 51 4.39 6.34 -7.30
C LEU A 51 5.59 6.86 -8.11
N ARG A 52 6.57 6.00 -8.40
CA ARG A 52 7.69 6.35 -9.29
C ARG A 52 7.20 6.73 -10.68
N ARG A 53 6.24 6.00 -11.25
CA ARG A 53 5.65 6.33 -12.55
C ARG A 53 4.96 7.69 -12.55
N LEU A 54 4.21 8.04 -11.49
CA LEU A 54 3.62 9.37 -11.33
C LEU A 54 4.69 10.47 -11.30
N LEU A 55 5.71 10.31 -10.45
CA LEU A 55 6.80 11.28 -10.32
C LEU A 55 7.60 11.43 -11.62
N ALA A 56 7.88 10.31 -12.31
CA ALA A 56 8.58 10.31 -13.60
C ALA A 56 7.77 11.00 -14.72
N ALA A 57 6.43 10.97 -14.64
CA ALA A 57 5.54 11.69 -15.53
C ALA A 57 5.39 13.19 -15.17
N GLY A 58 6.09 13.67 -14.13
CA GLY A 58 6.08 15.06 -13.69
C GLY A 58 4.98 15.40 -12.68
N TYR A 59 4.30 14.40 -12.10
CA TYR A 59 3.39 14.63 -10.99
C TYR A 59 4.19 15.16 -9.78
N ARG A 60 3.65 16.16 -9.09
CA ARG A 60 4.39 16.84 -8.03
C ARG A 60 4.38 16.02 -6.74
N GLU A 61 5.55 15.89 -6.12
CA GLU A 61 5.72 15.18 -4.85
C GLU A 61 4.86 15.79 -3.73
N GLU A 62 4.69 17.11 -3.71
CA GLU A 62 3.85 17.85 -2.75
C GLU A 62 2.36 17.44 -2.79
N ASN A 63 1.92 16.75 -3.84
CA ASN A 63 0.54 16.26 -4.00
C ASN A 63 0.38 14.78 -3.61
N ILE A 64 1.41 14.15 -3.05
CA ILE A 64 1.41 12.75 -2.65
C ILE A 64 1.71 12.64 -1.15
N THR A 65 0.88 11.90 -0.43
CA THR A 65 1.08 11.54 0.96
C THR A 65 1.11 10.03 1.07
N VAL A 66 2.11 9.50 1.76
CA VAL A 66 2.26 8.07 2.00
C VAL A 66 2.27 7.83 3.51
N HIS A 67 1.43 6.90 3.94
CA HIS A 67 1.34 6.48 5.32
C HIS A 67 1.63 4.98 5.43
N GLN A 68 2.40 4.61 6.44
CA GLN A 68 2.43 3.24 6.92
C GLN A 68 1.26 3.07 7.90
N ALA A 69 0.45 2.02 7.72
CA ALA A 69 -0.71 1.78 8.58
C ALA A 69 -0.33 1.70 10.07
N HIS A 70 0.82 1.07 10.35
CA HIS A 70 1.39 0.97 11.70
C HIS A 70 1.72 2.33 12.31
N ASP A 71 2.26 3.26 11.52
CA ASP A 71 2.58 4.61 12.00
C ASP A 71 1.31 5.44 12.21
N LEU A 72 0.33 5.30 11.31
CA LEU A 72 -0.99 5.91 11.49
C LEU A 72 -1.62 5.45 12.81
N GLY A 73 -1.69 4.14 13.08
CA GLY A 73 -2.29 3.63 14.32
C GLY A 73 -1.73 4.30 15.59
N ARG A 74 -0.44 4.67 15.59
CA ARG A 74 0.25 5.24 16.75
C ARG A 74 0.12 6.74 16.93
N SER A 75 0.12 7.51 15.85
CA SER A 75 0.18 8.97 15.89
C SER A 75 -0.99 9.65 15.18
N TYR A 76 -2.05 8.91 14.89
CA TYR A 76 -3.17 9.41 14.13
C TYR A 76 -3.89 10.55 14.84
N GLU A 77 -4.07 11.63 14.08
CA GLU A 77 -5.07 12.66 14.34
C GLU A 77 -5.97 12.75 13.11
N PRO A 78 -7.29 12.98 13.27
CA PRO A 78 -8.21 13.10 12.13
C PRO A 78 -7.77 14.09 11.05
N GLY A 79 -7.14 15.20 11.48
CA GLY A 79 -6.60 16.22 10.59
C GLY A 79 -5.52 15.72 9.62
N MET A 80 -4.85 14.59 9.90
CA MET A 80 -3.87 13.99 8.98
C MET A 80 -4.53 13.49 7.69
N ILE A 81 -5.72 12.91 7.80
CA ILE A 81 -6.46 12.39 6.63
C ILE A 81 -7.31 13.50 6.01
N GLU A 82 -7.98 14.32 6.81
CA GLU A 82 -8.83 15.40 6.30
C GLU A 82 -8.04 16.44 5.49
N ASN A 83 -6.78 16.68 5.86
CA ASN A 83 -5.88 17.60 5.16
C ASN A 83 -4.87 16.89 4.25
N THR A 84 -5.12 15.61 3.90
CA THR A 84 -4.24 14.87 3.01
C THR A 84 -4.17 15.49 1.61
N THR A 85 -3.13 15.12 0.87
CA THR A 85 -2.87 15.59 -0.48
C THR A 85 -3.82 14.97 -1.51
N ALA A 86 -3.68 15.32 -2.80
CA ALA A 86 -4.56 14.82 -3.86
C ALA A 86 -4.50 13.30 -4.01
N VAL A 87 -3.30 12.72 -3.83
CA VAL A 87 -3.04 11.28 -3.83
C VAL A 87 -2.60 10.84 -2.43
N THR A 88 -3.27 9.83 -1.89
CA THR A 88 -2.91 9.20 -0.59
C THR A 88 -2.63 7.72 -0.76
N VAL A 89 -1.51 7.23 -0.22
CA VAL A 89 -1.22 5.80 -0.16
C VAL A 89 -1.17 5.36 1.29
N ILE A 90 -1.89 4.29 1.64
CA ILE A 90 -1.75 3.63 2.94
C ILE A 90 -1.24 2.21 2.71
N ASP A 91 -0.02 2.00 3.18
CA ASP A 91 0.73 0.75 3.05
C ASP A 91 0.49 -0.17 4.26
N ASP A 92 0.51 -1.47 4.02
CA ASP A 92 0.40 -2.53 5.04
C ASP A 92 -0.83 -2.46 5.97
N LEU A 93 -2.02 -2.16 5.42
CA LEU A 93 -3.27 -2.02 6.20
C LEU A 93 -3.62 -3.23 7.07
N THR A 94 -3.31 -4.43 6.59
CA THR A 94 -3.72 -5.68 7.24
C THR A 94 -2.60 -6.36 8.02
N LEU A 95 -1.40 -5.76 8.09
CA LEU A 95 -0.21 -6.39 8.68
C LEU A 95 -0.47 -6.98 10.07
N SER A 96 -1.11 -6.22 10.96
CA SER A 96 -1.41 -6.69 12.32
C SER A 96 -2.37 -7.88 12.34
N VAL A 97 -3.40 -7.87 11.48
CA VAL A 97 -4.37 -8.97 11.36
C VAL A 97 -3.70 -10.22 10.81
N ASP A 98 -2.87 -10.04 9.78
CA ASP A 98 -2.21 -11.14 9.12
C ASP A 98 -1.18 -11.81 10.03
N LEU A 99 -0.40 -11.04 10.80
CA LEU A 99 0.54 -11.58 11.79
C LEU A 99 -0.16 -12.46 12.85
N VAL A 100 -1.38 -12.10 13.24
CA VAL A 100 -2.19 -12.90 14.16
C VAL A 100 -2.68 -14.19 13.49
N ARG A 101 -3.11 -14.11 12.22
CA ARG A 101 -3.59 -15.28 11.46
C ARG A 101 -2.47 -16.26 11.10
N GLU A 102 -1.26 -15.77 10.86
CA GLU A 102 -0.08 -16.59 10.57
C GLU A 102 0.56 -17.21 11.82
N ALA A 103 0.12 -16.81 13.02
CA ALA A 103 0.63 -17.38 14.27
C ALA A 103 0.32 -18.88 14.37
N THR A 104 1.35 -19.70 14.21
CA THR A 104 1.25 -21.18 14.22
C THR A 104 1.05 -21.78 15.62
N ALA A 105 1.24 -20.98 16.67
CA ALA A 105 1.00 -21.36 18.05
C ALA A 105 0.13 -20.31 18.74
N PRO A 106 -0.74 -20.71 19.70
CA PRO A 106 -1.51 -19.76 20.49
C PRO A 106 -0.58 -18.75 21.15
N LEU A 107 -0.71 -17.48 20.77
CA LEU A 107 0.02 -16.41 21.42
C LEU A 107 -0.53 -16.25 22.84
N LYS A 108 0.38 -16.12 23.81
CA LYS A 108 -0.02 -15.74 25.15
C LYS A 108 -0.71 -14.37 25.06
N PRO A 109 -1.92 -14.20 25.63
CA PRO A 109 -2.58 -12.91 25.60
C PRO A 109 -1.67 -11.86 26.24
N ASP A 110 -1.54 -10.72 25.57
CA ASP A 110 -0.82 -9.57 26.11
C ASP A 110 -1.49 -9.06 27.40
N ALA A 111 -0.77 -8.27 28.17
CA ALA A 111 -1.34 -7.61 29.34
C ALA A 111 -2.49 -6.66 28.93
N ALA A 112 -3.44 -6.44 29.83
CA ALA A 112 -4.67 -5.71 29.51
C ALA A 112 -4.43 -4.27 29.01
N ASP A 113 -3.38 -3.62 29.52
CA ASP A 113 -2.91 -2.31 29.08
C ASP A 113 -2.38 -2.33 27.64
N VAL A 114 -1.61 -3.37 27.27
CA VAL A 114 -1.14 -3.57 25.90
C VAL A 114 -2.30 -3.85 24.95
N GLN A 115 -3.26 -4.70 25.36
CA GLN A 115 -4.46 -4.96 24.56
C GLN A 115 -5.30 -3.69 24.35
N ALA A 116 -5.44 -2.86 25.39
CA ALA A 116 -6.14 -1.59 25.28
C ALA A 116 -5.42 -0.62 24.31
N MET A 117 -4.09 -0.57 24.37
CA MET A 117 -3.29 0.23 23.42
C MET A 117 -3.45 -0.27 21.99
N MET A 118 -3.35 -1.58 21.74
CA MET A 118 -3.56 -2.17 20.41
C MET A 118 -4.97 -1.91 19.88
N ALA A 119 -5.99 -1.98 20.74
CA ALA A 119 -7.36 -1.66 20.34
C ALA A 119 -7.53 -0.18 19.95
N LEU A 120 -6.84 0.74 20.64
CA LEU A 120 -6.81 2.15 20.25
C LEU A 120 -6.11 2.36 18.91
N GLU A 121 -4.95 1.71 18.69
CA GLU A 121 -4.23 1.79 17.41
C GLU A 121 -5.07 1.23 16.25
N ALA A 122 -5.76 0.11 16.45
CA ALA A 122 -6.66 -0.47 15.47
C ALA A 122 -7.87 0.46 15.18
N GLY A 123 -8.46 1.04 16.22
CA GLY A 123 -9.56 2.00 16.08
C GLY A 123 -9.15 3.27 15.33
N ALA A 124 -7.92 3.76 15.58
CA ALA A 124 -7.34 4.89 14.86
C ALA A 124 -7.16 4.60 13.36
N LEU A 125 -6.61 3.43 13.02
CA LEU A 125 -6.47 3.01 11.63
C LEU A 125 -7.84 2.89 10.93
N ALA A 126 -8.82 2.28 11.60
CA ALA A 126 -10.17 2.13 11.07
C ALA A 126 -10.83 3.49 10.81
N ASP A 127 -10.73 4.45 11.73
CA ASP A 127 -11.26 5.81 11.54
C ASP A 127 -10.54 6.54 10.40
N ALA A 128 -9.21 6.43 10.31
CA ALA A 128 -8.42 7.03 9.24
C ALA A 128 -8.89 6.56 7.85
N VAL A 129 -9.06 5.25 7.68
CA VAL A 129 -9.51 4.66 6.42
C VAL A 129 -10.98 5.00 6.14
N ALA A 130 -11.85 4.98 7.16
CA ALA A 130 -13.24 5.38 7.02
C ALA A 130 -13.38 6.84 6.55
N ARG A 131 -12.59 7.76 7.12
CA ARG A 131 -12.57 9.17 6.66
C ARG A 131 -12.06 9.30 5.25
N LEU A 132 -10.95 8.64 4.91
CA LEU A 132 -10.39 8.68 3.56
C LEU A 132 -11.41 8.22 2.51
N SER A 133 -12.20 7.17 2.82
CA SER A 133 -13.24 6.64 1.94
C SER A 133 -14.35 7.65 1.62
N LEU A 134 -14.57 8.63 2.50
CA LEU A 134 -15.62 9.65 2.38
C LEU A 134 -15.14 10.93 1.70
N LEU A 135 -13.83 11.10 1.48
CA LEU A 135 -13.31 12.31 0.88
C LEU A 135 -13.64 12.35 -0.64
N PRO A 136 -14.35 13.39 -1.09
CA PRO A 136 -14.66 13.57 -2.51
C PRO A 136 -13.39 13.94 -3.26
N GLN A 137 -13.28 13.50 -4.53
CA GLN A 137 -12.21 13.89 -5.45
C GLN A 137 -10.79 13.58 -4.95
N ARG A 138 -10.64 12.56 -4.09
CA ARG A 138 -9.33 12.08 -3.62
C ARG A 138 -8.99 10.74 -4.21
N SER A 139 -7.81 10.70 -4.81
CA SER A 139 -7.22 9.47 -5.31
C SER A 139 -6.50 8.76 -4.19
N TRP A 140 -6.64 7.45 -4.12
CA TRP A 140 -5.96 6.66 -3.12
C TRP A 140 -5.56 5.27 -3.61
N LEU A 141 -4.54 4.73 -2.97
CA LEU A 141 -4.10 3.35 -3.12
C LEU A 141 -3.98 2.74 -1.73
N LEU A 142 -4.75 1.67 -1.49
CA LEU A 142 -4.78 0.95 -0.23
C LEU A 142 -4.19 -0.44 -0.42
N ILE A 143 -3.31 -0.85 0.47
CA ILE A 143 -2.58 -2.12 0.38
C ILE A 143 -3.04 -3.04 1.48
N ALA A 144 -3.67 -4.15 1.11
CA ALA A 144 -4.22 -5.14 2.04
C ALA A 144 -3.92 -6.55 1.57
N SER A 145 -4.02 -7.54 2.46
CA SER A 145 -3.76 -8.93 2.09
C SER A 145 -4.91 -9.57 1.33
N ASN A 146 -6.13 -9.45 1.84
CA ASN A 146 -7.37 -9.86 1.20
C ASN A 146 -8.54 -9.09 1.82
N ILE A 147 -9.75 -9.27 1.27
CA ILE A 147 -10.96 -8.54 1.71
C ILE A 147 -11.35 -8.93 3.15
N ASP A 148 -11.19 -10.19 3.55
CA ASP A 148 -11.55 -10.64 4.90
C ASP A 148 -10.63 -10.00 5.95
N CYS A 149 -9.32 -9.98 5.70
CA CYS A 149 -8.36 -9.30 6.56
C CYS A 149 -8.59 -7.78 6.57
N LEU A 150 -9.00 -7.18 5.44
CA LEU A 150 -9.40 -5.77 5.39
C LEU A 150 -10.60 -5.51 6.29
N ALA A 151 -11.65 -6.34 6.21
CA ALA A 151 -12.85 -6.20 7.03
C ALA A 151 -12.54 -6.37 8.53
N GLU A 152 -11.63 -7.26 8.90
CA GLU A 152 -11.14 -7.37 10.28
C GLU A 152 -10.34 -6.14 10.72
N ALA A 153 -9.54 -5.55 9.82
CA ALA A 153 -8.69 -4.40 10.15
C ALA A 153 -9.47 -3.08 10.29
N VAL A 154 -10.44 -2.82 9.41
CA VAL A 154 -11.14 -1.50 9.34
C VAL A 154 -12.63 -1.56 9.62
N GLY A 155 -13.16 -2.76 9.88
CA GLY A 155 -14.59 -3.03 10.05
C GLY A 155 -15.31 -3.31 8.73
N GLN A 156 -16.34 -4.17 8.80
CA GLN A 156 -17.08 -4.64 7.62
C GLN A 156 -17.71 -3.51 6.80
N GLU A 157 -18.37 -2.55 7.46
CA GLU A 157 -19.04 -1.44 6.76
C GLU A 157 -18.05 -0.61 5.92
N THR A 158 -16.87 -0.33 6.49
CA THR A 158 -15.82 0.42 5.81
C THR A 158 -15.25 -0.39 4.65
N ALA A 159 -14.97 -1.68 4.86
CA ALA A 159 -14.47 -2.57 3.81
C ALA A 159 -15.45 -2.67 2.63
N ASP A 160 -16.75 -2.88 2.90
CA ASP A 160 -17.79 -2.94 1.88
C ASP A 160 -17.86 -1.64 1.06
N ARG A 161 -17.75 -0.49 1.74
CA ARG A 161 -17.72 0.82 1.09
C ARG A 161 -16.51 0.98 0.18
N LEU A 162 -15.32 0.58 0.63
CA LEU A 162 -14.10 0.64 -0.17
C LEU A 162 -14.21 -0.25 -1.41
N VAL A 163 -14.66 -1.49 -1.23
CA VAL A 163 -14.87 -2.46 -2.31
C VAL A 163 -15.85 -1.94 -3.35
N ALA A 164 -16.89 -1.22 -2.94
CA ALA A 164 -17.88 -0.65 -3.85
C ALA A 164 -17.36 0.51 -4.73
N VAL A 165 -16.31 1.22 -4.30
CA VAL A 165 -15.83 2.44 -4.98
C VAL A 165 -14.43 2.31 -5.59
N ALA A 166 -13.74 1.19 -5.35
CA ALA A 166 -12.38 0.97 -5.78
C ALA A 166 -12.29 -0.06 -6.88
N GLU A 167 -11.36 0.17 -7.81
CA GLU A 167 -10.81 -0.92 -8.61
C GLU A 167 -10.04 -1.88 -7.70
N GLN A 168 -10.13 -3.17 -7.97
CA GLN A 168 -9.47 -4.21 -7.20
C GLN A 168 -8.41 -4.89 -8.07
N ALA A 169 -7.21 -5.00 -7.54
CA ALA A 169 -6.09 -5.68 -8.17
C ALA A 169 -5.52 -6.71 -7.21
N GLU A 170 -5.43 -7.96 -7.63
CA GLU A 170 -4.88 -9.04 -6.81
C GLU A 170 -3.53 -9.50 -7.37
N LEU A 171 -2.50 -9.45 -6.52
CA LEU A 171 -1.18 -9.97 -6.82
C LEU A 171 -1.08 -11.43 -6.41
N ALA A 172 -0.61 -12.25 -7.35
CA ALA A 172 -0.28 -13.64 -7.06
C ALA A 172 0.82 -13.73 -5.99
N PRO A 173 0.88 -14.84 -5.22
CA PRO A 173 1.99 -15.09 -4.32
C PRO A 173 3.31 -15.03 -5.09
N ALA A 174 4.32 -14.39 -4.50
CA ALA A 174 5.65 -14.42 -5.10
C ALA A 174 6.11 -15.89 -5.19
N PRO A 175 6.67 -16.32 -6.34
CA PRO A 175 7.21 -17.66 -6.45
C PRO A 175 8.29 -17.84 -5.38
N ALA A 176 8.15 -18.88 -4.55
CA ALA A 176 9.14 -19.22 -3.55
C ALA A 176 10.48 -19.37 -4.26
N ARG A 177 11.41 -18.43 -4.03
CA ARG A 177 12.78 -18.60 -4.52
C ARG A 177 13.30 -19.88 -3.87
N PRO A 178 13.76 -20.89 -4.64
CA PRO A 178 14.44 -22.01 -4.02
C PRO A 178 15.62 -21.42 -3.24
N TYR A 179 15.66 -21.66 -1.93
CA TYR A 179 16.82 -21.36 -1.11
C TYR A 179 18.02 -22.09 -1.74
N ALA A 180 18.81 -21.39 -2.54
CA ALA A 180 20.12 -21.84 -3.00
C ALA A 180 21.10 -21.72 -1.82
N GLY A 181 20.87 -22.54 -0.81
CA GLY A 181 21.50 -22.39 0.50
C GLY A 181 21.36 -23.63 1.37
N SER A 182 21.29 -24.82 0.77
CA SER A 182 21.69 -26.05 1.44
C SER A 182 22.01 -27.09 0.38
N SER A 183 23.23 -27.08 -0.12
CA SER A 183 23.86 -28.27 -0.71
C SER A 183 24.06 -29.29 0.41
N ARG A 184 22.97 -29.87 0.91
CA ARG A 184 23.03 -31.16 1.61
C ARG A 184 23.41 -32.16 0.52
N THR A 185 24.66 -32.56 0.54
CA THR A 185 25.22 -33.62 -0.29
C THR A 185 24.48 -34.91 0.06
N THR A 186 23.36 -35.17 -0.60
CA THR A 186 22.82 -36.53 -0.68
C THR A 186 23.82 -37.32 -1.51
N SER A 187 24.61 -38.13 -0.82
CA SER A 187 25.45 -39.15 -1.43
C SER A 187 24.54 -40.11 -2.20
N THR A 188 24.40 -39.89 -3.51
CA THR A 188 23.95 -40.92 -4.44
C THR A 188 24.98 -42.05 -4.42
N PRO A 189 24.61 -43.31 -4.13
CA PRO A 189 25.55 -44.42 -4.26
C PRO A 189 25.95 -44.56 -5.73
N ALA A 190 27.26 -44.59 -5.97
CA ALA A 190 27.84 -44.70 -7.30
C ALA A 190 27.28 -45.94 -8.04
N PRO A 191 26.97 -45.83 -9.35
CA PRO A 191 26.68 -47.02 -10.14
C PRO A 191 27.94 -47.88 -10.27
N PRO A 192 27.80 -49.23 -10.30
CA PRO A 192 28.94 -50.12 -10.46
C PRO A 192 29.60 -49.88 -11.82
N GLN A 193 30.92 -49.64 -11.80
CA GLN A 193 31.72 -49.50 -13.03
C GLN A 193 31.78 -50.85 -13.77
N PRO A 194 31.60 -50.87 -15.10
CA PRO A 194 32.01 -52.01 -15.90
C PRO A 194 33.52 -51.93 -16.19
N ALA A 195 34.16 -53.08 -16.03
CA ALA A 195 35.55 -53.30 -16.34
C ALA A 195 35.83 -53.16 -17.84
N GLY A 196 36.96 -52.50 -18.15
CA GLY A 196 37.78 -52.78 -19.33
C GLY A 196 37.32 -52.16 -20.65
N LEU A 197 38.07 -51.15 -21.11
CA LEU A 197 38.88 -51.25 -22.33
C LEU A 197 39.74 -49.98 -22.47
N ARG A 198 41.06 -50.20 -22.44
CA ARG A 198 42.09 -49.21 -22.81
C ARG A 198 42.20 -49.12 -24.33
N CYS A 199 42.35 -47.90 -24.83
CA CYS A 199 43.14 -47.47 -26.01
C CYS A 199 43.18 -45.93 -25.96
N ALA A 200 44.24 -45.26 -25.52
CA ALA A 200 45.53 -44.95 -26.16
C ALA A 200 45.48 -43.77 -27.17
N LEU A 201 46.35 -42.77 -26.91
CA LEU A 201 46.93 -41.77 -27.83
C LEU A 201 45.93 -40.69 -28.36
N SER A 202 46.24 -39.40 -28.52
CA SER A 202 47.51 -38.71 -28.74
C SER A 202 47.36 -37.19 -28.53
N SER A 203 48.51 -36.55 -28.37
CA SER A 203 48.85 -35.13 -28.55
C SER A 203 48.01 -34.28 -29.51
N GLY A 204 47.79 -33.01 -29.15
CA GLY A 204 47.36 -31.96 -30.09
C GLY A 204 47.60 -30.55 -29.55
N ARG A 205 48.59 -29.87 -30.13
CA ARG A 205 49.11 -28.53 -29.80
C ARG A 205 48.57 -27.52 -30.84
N ARG A 206 48.48 -26.23 -30.47
CA ARG A 206 48.27 -25.01 -31.32
C ARG A 206 46.78 -24.71 -31.65
N LYS A 207 46.29 -23.47 -31.85
CA LYS A 207 46.89 -22.17 -32.25
C LYS A 207 45.82 -21.03 -32.19
N GLY A 208 46.23 -19.79 -31.87
CA GLY A 208 45.69 -18.49 -32.36
C GLY A 208 44.40 -17.93 -31.71
N GLY A 209 44.19 -16.62 -31.45
CA GLY A 209 44.91 -15.34 -31.63
C GLY A 209 44.37 -14.31 -30.59
N LEU A 210 45.04 -13.25 -30.11
CA LEU A 210 45.58 -12.02 -30.77
C LEU A 210 44.53 -11.36 -31.69
N TRP A 211 43.94 -10.16 -31.55
CA TRP A 211 43.94 -8.91 -30.72
C TRP A 211 42.62 -8.13 -31.11
N PRO A 212 42.33 -6.84 -30.81
CA PRO A 212 42.82 -5.89 -29.79
C PRO A 212 41.73 -5.10 -29.02
N SER A 213 42.24 -4.45 -27.97
CA SER A 213 41.79 -3.27 -27.20
C SER A 213 41.21 -2.05 -27.95
N GLY A 214 40.40 -1.26 -27.22
CA GLY A 214 40.25 0.18 -27.50
C GLY A 214 39.18 0.91 -26.66
N ARG A 215 39.50 1.37 -25.44
CA ARG A 215 38.90 2.59 -24.86
C ARG A 215 39.94 3.38 -24.09
N THR A 216 40.36 4.47 -24.70
CA THR A 216 41.18 5.52 -24.11
C THR A 216 40.25 6.61 -23.56
N ALA A 217 40.44 6.96 -22.28
CA ALA A 217 39.98 8.22 -21.73
C ALA A 217 40.84 9.40 -22.26
N PRO A 218 40.40 10.64 -22.02
CA PRO A 218 41.35 11.58 -21.44
C PRO A 218 40.80 12.38 -20.26
N ARG A 219 41.77 12.89 -19.50
CA ARG A 219 41.68 13.54 -18.20
C ARG A 219 42.05 15.02 -18.36
N ARG A 220 41.43 15.86 -17.53
CA ARG A 220 41.92 17.15 -16.96
C ARG A 220 41.99 18.40 -17.83
N THR A 221 41.38 19.47 -17.31
CA THR A 221 42.14 20.65 -16.83
C THR A 221 41.49 21.22 -15.57
N ALA A 222 42.34 21.81 -14.72
CA ALA A 222 42.03 22.43 -13.44
C ALA A 222 42.39 23.92 -13.49
N ARG A 223 41.71 24.73 -12.64
CA ARG A 223 42.06 26.05 -12.05
C ARG A 223 40.74 26.82 -11.85
N SER A 224 40.49 27.67 -10.87
CA SER A 224 41.14 28.16 -9.64
C SER A 224 40.14 29.20 -9.08
N ARG A 225 39.75 29.27 -7.80
CA ARG A 225 40.31 30.13 -6.74
C ARG A 225 39.18 30.33 -5.70
N CYS A 226 39.51 30.21 -4.41
CA CYS A 226 38.88 31.02 -3.35
C CYS A 226 39.73 32.31 -3.19
N PRO A 227 39.23 33.41 -2.59
CA PRO A 227 39.23 33.49 -1.12
C PRO A 227 38.09 34.33 -0.46
N ALA A 228 37.68 33.83 0.72
CA ALA A 228 37.58 34.51 2.03
C ALA A 228 36.74 35.79 2.30
N SER A 229 36.34 35.85 3.59
CA SER A 229 35.85 36.96 4.44
C SER A 229 34.32 37.14 4.50
N ARG A 230 33.67 37.41 5.63
CA ARG A 230 34.07 37.66 7.03
C ARG A 230 32.79 37.65 7.91
N VAL A 231 32.87 37.01 9.08
CA VAL A 231 32.58 37.56 10.43
C VAL A 231 31.30 38.39 10.65
N GLY A 232 30.49 37.95 11.61
CA GLY A 232 29.44 38.73 12.25
C GLY A 232 28.92 38.06 13.52
N CYS A 233 29.67 38.20 14.62
CA CYS A 233 29.24 37.87 15.96
C CYS A 233 28.07 38.76 16.41
N GLY A 234 27.16 38.21 17.22
CA GLY A 234 26.73 38.92 18.42
C GLY A 234 25.24 38.96 18.73
N ARG A 235 24.95 38.56 19.97
CA ARG A 235 23.90 39.03 20.89
C ARG A 235 22.54 38.31 20.88
N SER A 236 22.40 37.37 21.81
CA SER A 236 21.31 37.44 22.81
C SER A 236 21.65 38.53 23.84
N PRO A 237 20.67 39.16 24.53
CA PRO A 237 20.06 38.48 25.68
C PRO A 237 18.57 38.81 25.99
N ALA A 238 17.95 37.84 26.67
CA ALA A 238 17.14 37.96 27.88
C ALA A 238 15.69 38.51 27.88
N THR A 239 14.88 37.72 28.61
CA THR A 239 13.86 38.09 29.62
C THR A 239 12.55 38.74 29.17
N ASN A 240 11.44 38.00 29.32
CA ASN A 240 10.48 38.23 30.41
C ASN A 240 9.41 37.12 30.46
N ALA A 241 9.45 36.30 31.50
CA ALA A 241 8.26 35.85 32.21
C ALA A 241 8.13 36.76 33.45
N PRO A 242 6.91 37.08 33.93
CA PRO A 242 6.37 36.27 35.02
C PRO A 242 4.83 36.17 35.03
N GLY A 243 4.30 35.22 35.81
CA GLY A 243 2.95 35.34 36.37
C GLY A 243 2.15 34.06 36.53
N ALA A 244 2.56 33.18 37.44
CA ALA A 244 1.67 32.18 38.04
C ALA A 244 0.79 32.84 39.11
N THR A 245 -0.51 32.52 39.18
CA THR A 245 -1.18 31.93 40.36
C THR A 245 -2.71 31.86 40.26
N ARG A 246 -3.23 30.80 40.91
CA ARG A 246 -4.58 30.57 41.50
C ARG A 246 -5.68 30.00 40.61
N THR A 247 -6.02 28.71 40.73
CA THR A 247 -6.81 28.03 41.79
C THR A 247 -8.30 28.37 41.72
N ALA A 248 -9.11 27.45 41.18
CA ALA A 248 -10.41 27.02 41.74
C ALA A 248 -11.07 25.93 40.86
N GLN A 249 -11.11 24.70 41.36
CA GLN A 249 -12.30 23.85 41.18
C GLN A 249 -13.40 24.38 42.11
N PRO A 250 -14.69 24.26 41.76
CA PRO A 250 -15.43 23.07 42.19
C PRO A 250 -16.54 22.61 41.23
N GLY A 251 -17.06 21.41 41.48
CA GLY A 251 -18.51 21.20 41.34
C GLY A 251 -18.93 19.99 40.51
N TRP A 252 -18.84 18.81 41.13
CA TRP A 252 -19.62 17.64 40.73
C TRP A 252 -21.12 17.97 40.65
N SER A 253 -21.76 17.60 39.56
CA SER A 253 -23.22 17.56 39.46
C SER A 253 -23.67 16.28 38.76
N ARG A 254 -24.14 15.33 39.57
CA ARG A 254 -24.94 14.18 39.16
C ARG A 254 -26.32 14.67 38.66
N ARG A 255 -26.77 14.19 37.50
CA ARG A 255 -28.20 13.93 37.19
C ARG A 255 -28.25 12.62 36.41
N ARG A 256 -28.60 11.51 37.06
CA ARG A 256 -29.95 10.92 37.17
C ARG A 256 -30.63 10.64 35.83
N VAL A 257 -30.51 9.36 35.48
CA VAL A 257 -31.45 8.52 34.72
C VAL A 257 -32.89 8.69 35.19
N PRO A 258 -33.85 8.69 34.25
CA PRO A 258 -34.97 7.75 34.27
C PRO A 258 -34.90 6.89 32.98
N GLY A 259 -35.04 5.56 32.99
CA GLY A 259 -35.89 4.74 33.84
C GLY A 259 -37.16 4.37 33.08
N SER A 260 -37.01 3.41 32.14
CA SER A 260 -37.98 2.36 31.77
C SER A 260 -39.43 2.74 31.40
N ALA A 261 -39.86 2.36 30.20
CA ALA A 261 -40.76 1.21 29.99
C ALA A 261 -41.60 1.29 28.69
N ARG A 262 -41.81 0.10 28.10
CA ARG A 262 -42.93 -0.35 27.23
C ARG A 262 -42.94 0.04 25.75
N SER A 263 -42.59 -0.97 24.94
CA SER A 263 -43.33 -1.34 23.73
C SER A 263 -44.81 -1.58 24.05
N PRO A 264 -45.73 -1.29 23.11
CA PRO A 264 -46.44 -2.42 22.50
C PRO A 264 -46.78 -2.26 21.00
N THR A 265 -46.78 -3.41 20.33
CA THR A 265 -47.72 -3.88 19.28
C THR A 265 -47.91 -3.09 17.97
N SER A 266 -47.58 -3.82 16.89
CA SER A 266 -48.46 -4.15 15.75
C SER A 266 -49.07 -3.00 14.94
N SER A 267 -48.61 -2.85 13.69
CA SER A 267 -49.49 -2.79 12.52
C SER A 267 -48.67 -2.99 11.24
N ALA A 268 -48.98 -4.07 10.52
CA ALA A 268 -48.60 -4.29 9.13
C ALA A 268 -49.31 -3.30 8.20
N PRO A 269 -48.78 -3.08 6.99
CA PRO A 269 -49.66 -3.14 5.82
C PRO A 269 -49.18 -4.11 4.75
N SER A 270 -50.17 -4.85 4.24
CA SER A 270 -50.14 -5.83 3.14
C SER A 270 -49.76 -5.23 1.77
N PRO A 271 -49.41 -6.09 0.78
CA PRO A 271 -48.71 -5.71 -0.44
C PRO A 271 -49.67 -5.27 -1.57
N VAL A 272 -49.20 -4.36 -2.42
CA VAL A 272 -49.86 -4.04 -3.71
C VAL A 272 -49.18 -4.81 -4.83
N ALA A 273 -50.02 -5.56 -5.56
CA ALA A 273 -49.69 -6.45 -6.66
C ALA A 273 -49.30 -5.70 -7.97
N PRO A 274 -48.73 -6.40 -8.96
CA PRO A 274 -48.06 -5.80 -10.11
C PRO A 274 -49.02 -5.48 -11.26
N VAL A 275 -48.78 -4.34 -11.91
CA VAL A 275 -49.43 -3.97 -13.18
C VAL A 275 -48.79 -4.76 -14.33
N THR A 276 -49.58 -5.65 -14.92
CA THR A 276 -49.31 -6.31 -16.19
C THR A 276 -49.64 -5.36 -17.34
N ARG A 277 -48.72 -5.18 -18.29
CA ARG A 277 -49.02 -4.54 -19.58
C ARG A 277 -48.82 -5.55 -20.71
N ARG A 278 -49.95 -6.05 -21.22
CA ARG A 278 -50.08 -6.71 -22.54
C ARG A 278 -50.14 -5.63 -23.63
N GLY A 279 -49.68 -5.97 -24.83
CA GLY A 279 -49.96 -5.23 -26.08
C GLY A 279 -48.75 -5.24 -27.02
N THR A 280 -48.52 -6.33 -27.75
CA THR A 280 -48.96 -6.57 -29.15
C THR A 280 -47.93 -6.14 -30.21
N ALA A 281 -47.68 -7.10 -31.09
CA ALA A 281 -46.72 -7.12 -32.19
C ALA A 281 -46.95 -6.05 -33.27
N ARG A 282 -45.85 -5.70 -33.96
CA ARG A 282 -45.88 -5.37 -35.39
C ARG A 282 -44.53 -5.70 -36.06
N THR A 283 -44.59 -6.67 -36.96
CA THR A 283 -43.88 -6.76 -38.26
C THR A 283 -43.77 -5.36 -38.91
N SER A 284 -42.80 -4.93 -39.71
CA SER A 284 -41.85 -5.51 -40.68
C SER A 284 -40.95 -4.31 -41.09
N THR A 285 -39.74 -4.38 -41.67
CA THR A 285 -39.39 -4.74 -43.06
C THR A 285 -37.92 -4.31 -43.24
N SER A 286 -37.12 -5.13 -43.93
CA SER A 286 -35.77 -4.82 -44.39
C SER A 286 -35.74 -3.78 -45.51
N CYS A 287 -34.72 -2.92 -45.55
CA CYS A 287 -34.14 -2.45 -46.80
C CYS A 287 -32.63 -2.27 -46.60
N ALA A 288 -31.87 -3.07 -47.35
CA ALA A 288 -30.45 -2.89 -47.58
C ALA A 288 -30.23 -1.66 -48.47
N THR A 289 -29.15 -0.93 -48.22
CA THR A 289 -28.63 0.07 -49.17
C THR A 289 -27.16 -0.21 -49.34
N SER A 290 -26.81 -0.78 -50.49
CA SER A 290 -25.45 -0.86 -51.01
C SER A 290 -24.94 0.56 -51.28
N THR A 291 -23.68 0.83 -50.95
CA THR A 291 -22.98 2.03 -51.40
C THR A 291 -21.65 1.59 -52.01
N THR A 292 -21.53 1.94 -53.29
CA THR A 292 -20.36 2.06 -54.20
C THR A 292 -19.01 1.53 -53.78
#